data_AF-A0A2N9NK84-F1
#
_entry.id   AF-A0A2N9NK84-F1
#
_cell.length_a   1.000
_cell.length_b   1.000
_cell.length_c   1.000
_cell.angle_alpha   90.00
_cell.angle_beta   90.00
_cell.angle_gamma   90.00
#
_symmetry.space_group_name_H-M   'P 1'
#
loop_
_entity.id
_entity.type
_entity.pdbx_description
1 polymer ?
#
loop_
_entity_poly.entity_id
_entity_poly.type
_entity_poly.pdbx_seq_one_letter_code
_entity_poly.pdbx_strand_id
1 'polypeptide(L)'
;MNDSRVTSVEPNPPAGSSGPPVPARTGHWKPVLTLLLLSPAVGELLSGSSPPLQFFNPLFLLLLVGLYGCGALLIREMAIRHQLNSAGILLLGAAYAIVEEGLTCKSFFNPCWTDTGFLSVYGRTWGVNWVWTFGLTFYHAVVSITVPIFLTEALFPLRSGEPWLRRRGWKLAGASLGLVVVLGFLFFDNRQFHLIEIKDAVGLAQRLNTPAGPIDQFVLRQFTVKNQALVRQAVSTKTDSPDLRHALQDELNRLLPRADLGSADRFATVNLPEKLRGQLAHPPRGDKLVEFNRALLERAYPESLATRQSYPYRPAWWLTLGCVVSIGALLVLALRSRTRPSLWAMTSTLRRPWLTGLAFTAGFVLVGFVLPSLVEHGLKLPAVVACALWCPLSVLLARLLMRTDSASDHVWRRGLWALGIISPWVLFAVILGVSVQMIGAKSFSGMTLVALGFALAILGLAIKWTRRLNPVVASPGL
;
A
#
# COMPACT_ATOMS: atom_id res chain seq x y z
N MET A 1 -21.26 -38.99 -80.33
CA MET A 1 -20.83 -39.73 -79.12
C MET A 1 -19.35 -39.45 -78.94
N ASN A 2 -18.97 -38.25 -78.49
CA ASN A 2 -18.67 -37.89 -77.09
C ASN A 2 -17.81 -38.95 -76.37
N ASP A 3 -16.49 -38.74 -76.30
CA ASP A 3 -15.87 -38.21 -75.08
C ASP A 3 -14.41 -37.80 -75.34
N SER A 4 -14.11 -36.51 -75.24
CA SER A 4 -12.79 -35.92 -75.43
C SER A 4 -12.14 -35.66 -74.07
N ARG A 5 -11.12 -36.44 -73.72
CA ARG A 5 -10.24 -36.18 -72.57
C ARG A 5 -9.41 -34.92 -72.82
N VAL A 6 -9.81 -33.82 -72.17
CA VAL A 6 -8.96 -32.64 -72.00
C VAL A 6 -8.22 -32.79 -70.67
N THR A 7 -6.91 -32.95 -70.73
CA THR A 7 -6.01 -32.81 -69.59
C THR A 7 -5.85 -31.33 -69.26
N SER A 8 -6.58 -30.81 -68.26
CA SER A 8 -6.33 -29.48 -67.72
C SER A 8 -5.18 -29.54 -66.70
N VAL A 9 -4.04 -28.99 -67.11
CA VAL A 9 -2.90 -28.66 -66.25
C VAL A 9 -3.35 -27.59 -65.25
N GLU A 10 -3.28 -27.87 -63.95
CA GLU A 10 -3.44 -26.84 -62.91
C GLU A 10 -2.31 -25.80 -63.03
N PRO A 11 -2.61 -24.50 -63.00
CA PRO A 11 -1.56 -23.49 -63.02
C PRO A 11 -0.81 -23.47 -61.68
N ASN A 12 0.53 -23.49 -61.76
CA ASN A 12 1.39 -23.22 -60.62
C ASN A 12 0.97 -21.90 -59.92
N PRO A 13 0.93 -21.85 -58.58
CA PRO A 13 0.64 -20.61 -57.88
C PRO A 13 1.71 -19.56 -58.19
N PRO A 14 1.32 -18.28 -58.33
CA PRO A 14 2.28 -17.21 -58.63
C PRO A 14 3.33 -17.12 -57.53
N ALA A 15 4.60 -17.20 -57.94
CA ALA A 15 5.73 -16.88 -57.11
C ALA A 15 5.69 -15.39 -56.75
N GLY A 16 5.53 -15.07 -55.47
CA GLY A 16 5.68 -13.70 -54.96
C GLY A 16 4.44 -13.10 -54.32
N SER A 17 4.04 -13.60 -53.16
CA SER A 17 3.38 -12.77 -52.15
C SER A 17 4.00 -13.07 -50.79
N SER A 18 5.20 -12.56 -50.57
CA SER A 18 5.70 -12.36 -49.21
C SER A 18 4.82 -11.30 -48.55
N GLY A 19 3.69 -11.74 -47.98
CA GLY A 19 2.92 -10.91 -47.05
C GLY A 19 3.87 -10.38 -45.97
N PRO A 20 3.56 -9.21 -45.37
CA PRO A 20 4.42 -8.62 -44.35
C PRO A 20 4.73 -9.71 -43.31
N PRO A 21 6.01 -9.91 -42.94
CA PRO A 21 6.38 -10.96 -42.01
C PRO A 21 5.48 -10.85 -40.78
N VAL A 22 4.73 -11.91 -40.47
CA VAL A 22 3.95 -11.99 -39.23
C VAL A 22 4.93 -11.65 -38.12
N PRO A 23 4.75 -10.53 -37.39
CA PRO A 23 5.75 -10.12 -36.42
C PRO A 23 5.92 -11.27 -35.44
N ALA A 24 7.16 -11.78 -35.35
CA ALA A 24 7.50 -12.85 -34.44
C ALA A 24 6.91 -12.53 -33.06
N ARG A 25 6.18 -13.48 -32.47
CA ARG A 25 5.54 -13.36 -31.14
C ARG A 25 6.61 -13.11 -30.08
N THR A 26 7.06 -11.87 -29.97
CA THR A 26 7.93 -11.38 -28.91
C THR A 26 7.17 -11.53 -27.60
N GLY A 27 7.73 -12.30 -26.66
CA GLY A 27 7.03 -12.69 -25.44
C GLY A 27 6.55 -11.48 -24.62
N HIS A 28 5.40 -11.63 -23.95
CA HIS A 28 4.79 -10.61 -23.08
C HIS A 28 5.56 -10.37 -21.76
N TRP A 29 6.82 -10.78 -21.66
CA TRP A 29 7.58 -10.72 -20.43
C TRP A 29 7.85 -9.29 -19.95
N LYS A 30 8.00 -8.32 -20.87
CA LYS A 30 8.24 -6.91 -20.54
C LYS A 30 7.08 -6.30 -19.72
N PRO A 31 5.83 -6.27 -20.20
CA PRO A 31 4.72 -5.74 -19.41
C PRO A 31 4.46 -6.55 -18.12
N VAL A 32 4.67 -7.87 -18.14
CA VAL A 32 4.55 -8.71 -16.93
C VAL A 32 5.56 -8.28 -15.87
N LEU A 33 6.84 -8.21 -16.22
CA LEU A 33 7.89 -7.80 -15.29
C LEU A 33 7.69 -6.37 -14.80
N THR A 34 7.28 -5.46 -15.70
CA THR A 34 6.95 -4.09 -15.31
C THR A 34 5.84 -4.06 -14.27
N LEU A 35 4.72 -4.76 -14.48
CA LEU A 35 3.61 -4.73 -13.52
C LEU A 35 3.97 -5.39 -12.18
N LEU A 36 4.71 -6.51 -12.23
CA LEU A 36 5.19 -7.21 -11.04
C LEU A 36 6.01 -6.30 -10.10
N LEU A 37 6.79 -5.38 -10.66
CA LEU A 37 7.65 -4.46 -9.90
C LEU A 37 6.98 -3.11 -9.63
N LEU A 38 6.18 -2.61 -10.57
CA LEU A 38 5.58 -1.28 -10.48
C LEU A 38 4.47 -1.24 -9.42
N SER A 39 3.71 -2.32 -9.26
CA SER A 39 2.65 -2.38 -8.23
C SER A 39 3.19 -2.20 -6.80
N PRO A 40 4.16 -3.02 -6.33
CA PRO A 40 4.76 -2.78 -5.02
C PRO A 40 5.56 -1.47 -4.98
N ALA A 41 6.23 -1.05 -6.06
CA ALA A 41 6.96 0.21 -6.05
C ALA A 41 6.05 1.43 -5.83
N VAL A 42 4.83 1.44 -6.37
CA VAL A 42 3.86 2.52 -6.15
C VAL A 42 3.19 2.41 -4.78
N GLY A 43 2.81 1.19 -4.36
CA GLY A 43 2.10 0.96 -3.10
C GLY A 43 2.98 1.05 -1.84
N GLU A 44 4.27 0.76 -1.93
CA GLU A 44 5.16 0.66 -0.76
C GLU A 44 6.33 1.64 -0.81
N LEU A 45 7.03 1.69 -1.95
CA LEU A 45 8.22 2.52 -2.06
C LEU A 45 7.88 3.99 -2.23
N LEU A 46 6.97 4.33 -3.16
CA LEU A 46 6.57 5.72 -3.42
C LEU A 46 5.74 6.32 -2.27
N SER A 47 4.92 5.49 -1.62
CA SER A 47 4.13 5.91 -0.46
C SER A 47 4.98 6.20 0.77
N GLY A 48 6.18 5.62 0.84
CA GLY A 48 7.07 5.70 2.00
C GLY A 48 6.72 4.71 3.11
N SER A 49 5.78 3.78 2.87
CA SER A 49 5.42 2.71 3.82
C SER A 49 6.59 1.75 4.04
N SER A 50 7.32 1.42 2.96
CA SER A 50 8.57 0.66 3.02
C SER A 50 9.76 1.49 2.54
N PRO A 51 10.62 1.99 3.45
CA PRO A 51 11.82 2.74 3.08
C PRO A 51 12.74 1.93 2.16
N PRO A 52 13.58 2.58 1.33
CA PRO A 52 14.36 1.89 0.29
C PRO A 52 15.17 0.68 0.78
N LEU A 53 15.82 0.79 1.94
CA LEU A 53 16.61 -0.31 2.51
C LEU A 53 15.77 -1.55 2.84
N GLN A 54 14.53 -1.34 3.30
CA GLN A 54 13.58 -2.42 3.56
C GLN A 54 12.99 -2.93 2.25
N PHE A 55 12.56 -2.03 1.37
CA PHE A 55 11.95 -2.37 0.08
C PHE A 55 12.85 -3.23 -0.80
N PHE A 56 14.16 -2.91 -0.86
CA PHE A 56 15.13 -3.66 -1.66
C PHE A 56 15.77 -4.85 -0.92
N ASN A 57 15.33 -5.16 0.31
CA ASN A 57 15.72 -6.42 0.95
C ASN A 57 15.20 -7.59 0.10
N PRO A 58 16.03 -8.56 -0.33
CA PRO A 58 15.62 -9.57 -1.31
C PRO A 58 14.41 -10.41 -0.90
N LEU A 59 14.31 -10.78 0.38
CA LEU A 59 13.20 -11.58 0.89
C LEU A 59 11.92 -10.73 0.96
N PHE A 60 12.04 -9.50 1.46
CA PHE A 60 10.90 -8.58 1.54
C PHE A 60 10.38 -8.20 0.16
N LEU A 61 11.27 -7.89 -0.80
CA LEU A 61 10.91 -7.62 -2.18
C LEU A 61 10.20 -8.81 -2.83
N LEU A 62 10.66 -10.04 -2.57
CA LEU A 62 10.00 -11.25 -3.07
C LEU A 62 8.57 -11.38 -2.53
N LEU A 63 8.34 -11.10 -1.24
CA LEU A 63 7.01 -11.08 -0.64
C LEU A 63 6.13 -9.98 -1.26
N LEU A 64 6.68 -8.78 -1.46
CA LEU A 64 5.98 -7.67 -2.10
C LEU A 64 5.58 -7.99 -3.54
N VAL A 65 6.48 -8.56 -4.34
CA VAL A 65 6.18 -8.99 -5.71
C VAL A 65 5.14 -10.12 -5.71
N GLY A 66 5.23 -11.04 -4.74
CA GLY A 66 4.29 -12.14 -4.57
C GLY A 66 2.88 -11.70 -4.16
N LEU A 67 2.77 -10.61 -3.39
CA LEU A 67 1.51 -10.02 -2.94
C LEU A 67 0.97 -9.00 -3.96
N TYR A 68 1.62 -7.84 -4.07
CA TYR A 68 1.22 -6.72 -4.91
C TYR A 68 1.35 -7.05 -6.40
N GLY A 69 2.55 -7.44 -6.82
CA GLY A 69 2.85 -7.69 -8.22
C GLY A 69 1.94 -8.75 -8.83
N CYS A 70 1.82 -9.90 -8.15
CA CYS A 70 0.93 -10.97 -8.59
C CYS A 70 -0.54 -10.57 -8.46
N GLY A 71 -0.94 -9.87 -7.40
CA GLY A 71 -2.30 -9.35 -7.24
C GLY A 71 -2.73 -8.46 -8.41
N ALA A 72 -1.94 -7.44 -8.73
CA ALA A 72 -2.20 -6.56 -9.87
C ALA A 72 -2.24 -7.31 -11.20
N LEU A 73 -1.33 -8.26 -11.41
CA LEU A 73 -1.27 -9.07 -12.62
C LEU A 73 -2.50 -9.98 -12.78
N LEU A 74 -2.97 -10.61 -11.70
CA LEU A 74 -4.18 -11.44 -11.68
C LEU A 74 -5.43 -10.61 -11.99
N ILE A 75 -5.54 -9.43 -11.39
CA ILE A 75 -6.65 -8.50 -11.62
C ILE A 75 -6.67 -8.06 -13.08
N ARG A 76 -5.52 -7.66 -13.63
CA ARG A 76 -5.40 -7.25 -15.03
C ARG A 76 -5.77 -8.40 -15.97
N GLU A 77 -5.28 -9.60 -15.72
CA GLU A 77 -5.64 -10.78 -16.54
C GLU A 77 -7.14 -11.09 -16.48
N MET A 78 -7.76 -10.96 -15.30
CA MET A 78 -9.20 -11.13 -15.14
C MET A 78 -9.98 -10.05 -15.90
N ALA A 79 -9.53 -8.80 -15.84
CA ALA A 79 -10.14 -7.68 -16.54
C ALA A 79 -10.15 -7.91 -18.06
N ILE A 80 -9.03 -8.33 -18.64
CA ILE A 80 -8.96 -8.60 -20.09
C ILE A 80 -9.78 -9.83 -20.48
N ARG A 81 -9.69 -10.93 -19.73
CA ARG A 81 -10.38 -12.19 -20.06
C ARG A 81 -11.91 -12.07 -19.97
N HIS A 82 -12.40 -11.24 -19.06
CA HIS A 82 -13.83 -11.03 -18.84
C HIS A 82 -14.37 -9.72 -19.41
N GLN A 83 -13.54 -8.96 -20.13
CA GLN A 83 -13.87 -7.66 -20.71
C GLN A 83 -14.46 -6.73 -19.64
N LEU A 84 -13.74 -6.54 -18.53
CA LEU A 84 -14.17 -5.68 -17.44
C LEU A 84 -13.81 -4.22 -17.76
N ASN A 85 -14.69 -3.31 -17.37
CA ASN A 85 -14.41 -1.88 -17.40
C ASN A 85 -13.59 -1.46 -16.15
N SER A 86 -13.22 -0.19 -16.07
CA SER A 86 -12.43 0.36 -14.96
C SER A 86 -13.11 0.24 -13.60
N ALA A 87 -14.45 0.26 -13.52
CA ALA A 87 -15.14 -0.01 -12.27
C ALA A 87 -14.96 -1.47 -11.82
N GLY A 88 -14.91 -2.42 -12.77
CA GLY A 88 -14.54 -3.79 -12.48
C GLY A 88 -13.13 -3.95 -11.94
N ILE A 89 -12.16 -3.22 -12.51
CA ILE A 89 -10.79 -3.18 -12.00
C ILE A 89 -10.76 -2.62 -10.58
N LEU A 90 -11.48 -1.53 -10.30
CA LEU A 90 -11.58 -0.95 -8.95
C LEU A 90 -12.21 -1.93 -7.94
N LEU A 91 -13.27 -2.65 -8.31
CA LEU A 91 -13.91 -3.65 -7.46
C LEU A 91 -12.99 -4.83 -7.16
N LEU A 92 -12.23 -5.30 -8.16
CA LEU A 92 -11.20 -6.30 -7.96
C LEU A 92 -10.04 -5.77 -7.10
N GLY A 93 -9.66 -4.51 -7.27
CA GLY A 93 -8.68 -3.84 -6.42
C GLY A 93 -9.15 -3.73 -4.97
N ALA A 94 -10.43 -3.45 -4.74
CA ALA A 94 -11.01 -3.46 -3.40
C ALA A 94 -11.03 -4.88 -2.79
N ALA A 95 -11.31 -5.91 -3.60
CA ALA A 95 -11.21 -7.29 -3.15
C ALA A 95 -9.76 -7.65 -2.76
N TYR A 96 -8.78 -7.22 -3.56
CA TYR A 96 -7.37 -7.35 -3.24
C TYR A 96 -7.00 -6.62 -1.95
N ALA A 97 -7.53 -5.41 -1.72
CA ALA A 97 -7.29 -4.69 -0.48
C ALA A 97 -7.78 -5.45 0.75
N ILE A 98 -8.91 -6.15 0.66
CA ILE A 98 -9.41 -7.02 1.75
C ILE A 98 -8.52 -8.25 1.93
N VAL A 99 -8.01 -8.83 0.83
CA VAL A 99 -7.03 -9.92 0.89
C VAL A 99 -5.77 -9.45 1.62
N GLU A 100 -5.24 -8.30 1.26
CA GLU A 100 -4.03 -7.75 1.87
C GLU A 100 -4.27 -7.32 3.32
N GLU A 101 -5.15 -6.37 3.56
CA GLU A 101 -5.27 -5.73 4.87
C GLU A 101 -6.13 -6.53 5.86
N GLY A 102 -7.13 -7.24 5.35
CA GLY A 102 -8.01 -8.08 6.16
C GLY A 102 -7.40 -9.44 6.49
N LEU A 103 -6.78 -10.12 5.51
CA LEU A 103 -6.24 -11.47 5.68
C LEU A 103 -4.73 -11.49 5.91
N THR A 104 -3.93 -10.83 5.06
CA THR A 104 -2.46 -10.89 5.16
C THR A 104 -1.96 -10.12 6.39
N CYS A 105 -2.28 -8.83 6.49
CA CYS A 105 -1.81 -7.93 7.55
C CYS A 105 -2.71 -7.98 8.80
N LYS A 106 -4.01 -8.25 8.60
CA LYS A 106 -5.05 -8.20 9.65
C LYS A 106 -5.17 -6.79 10.28
N SER A 107 -4.77 -5.74 9.56
CA SER A 107 -4.72 -4.35 10.04
C SER A 107 -6.12 -3.77 10.27
N PHE A 108 -7.14 -4.28 9.56
CA PHE A 108 -8.55 -3.93 9.80
C PHE A 108 -8.99 -4.27 11.22
N PHE A 109 -8.35 -5.27 11.84
CA PHE A 109 -8.79 -5.88 13.09
C PHE A 109 -7.80 -5.66 14.23
N ASN A 110 -6.50 -5.69 13.96
CA ASN A 110 -5.44 -5.54 14.96
C ASN A 110 -5.36 -4.07 15.48
N PRO A 111 -5.69 -3.79 16.75
CA PRO A 111 -5.61 -2.44 17.30
C PRO A 111 -4.18 -1.94 17.50
N CYS A 112 -3.20 -2.86 17.47
CA CYS A 112 -1.79 -2.53 17.61
C CYS A 112 -1.03 -2.70 16.29
N TRP A 113 -1.72 -2.65 15.15
CA TRP A 113 -1.07 -2.65 13.85
C TRP A 113 -0.20 -1.40 13.70
N THR A 114 1.01 -1.57 13.19
CA THR A 114 2.09 -0.56 13.27
C THR A 114 1.70 0.79 12.65
N ASP A 115 0.86 0.79 11.61
CA ASP A 115 0.49 1.99 10.87
C ASP A 115 -0.81 2.64 11.35
N THR A 116 -1.53 2.02 12.29
CA THR A 116 -2.86 2.52 12.67
C THR A 116 -2.80 3.80 13.51
N GLY A 117 -1.74 4.03 14.28
CA GLY A 117 -1.58 5.26 15.07
C GLY A 117 -2.84 5.62 15.86
N PHE A 118 -3.30 6.86 15.78
CA PHE A 118 -4.52 7.31 16.45
C PHE A 118 -5.79 6.54 16.02
N LEU A 119 -5.82 6.02 14.79
CA LEU A 119 -6.94 5.20 14.30
C LEU A 119 -7.07 3.88 15.07
N SER A 120 -6.06 3.45 15.83
CA SER A 120 -6.22 2.33 16.77
C SER A 120 -7.37 2.51 17.75
N VAL A 121 -7.79 3.75 18.02
CA VAL A 121 -8.94 4.09 18.88
C VAL A 121 -10.09 4.65 18.05
N TYR A 122 -9.81 5.62 17.16
CA TYR A 122 -10.83 6.27 16.35
C TYR A 122 -11.30 5.40 15.19
N GLY A 123 -12.63 5.20 15.08
CA GLY A 123 -13.24 4.45 13.98
C GLY A 123 -13.49 2.96 14.26
N ARG A 124 -13.29 2.51 15.50
CA ARG A 124 -13.46 1.11 15.88
C ARG A 124 -14.86 0.75 16.39
N THR A 125 -15.50 -0.21 15.73
CA THR A 125 -16.72 -0.88 16.24
C THR A 125 -16.74 -2.34 15.78
N TRP A 126 -17.31 -3.24 16.59
CA TRP A 126 -17.36 -4.68 16.31
C TRP A 126 -15.99 -5.29 15.94
N GLY A 127 -14.92 -4.90 16.63
CA GLY A 127 -13.57 -5.42 16.34
C GLY A 127 -12.95 -4.95 15.01
N VAL A 128 -13.64 -4.12 14.23
CA VAL A 128 -13.16 -3.56 12.95
C VAL A 128 -12.85 -2.08 13.13
N ASN A 129 -11.74 -1.62 12.55
CA ASN A 129 -11.49 -0.20 12.33
C ASN A 129 -12.05 0.22 10.97
N TRP A 130 -13.23 0.82 10.95
CA TRP A 130 -13.92 1.17 9.71
C TRP A 130 -13.25 2.32 8.97
N VAL A 131 -12.76 3.34 9.67
CA VAL A 131 -12.08 4.48 9.03
C VAL A 131 -10.83 3.99 8.29
N TRP A 132 -10.03 3.14 8.94
CA TRP A 132 -8.87 2.48 8.34
C TRP A 132 -9.28 1.54 7.19
N THR A 133 -10.33 0.73 7.39
CA THR A 133 -10.81 -0.24 6.40
C THR A 133 -11.20 0.45 5.10
N PHE A 134 -12.00 1.52 5.15
CA PHE A 134 -12.37 2.27 3.96
C PHE A 134 -11.16 2.97 3.31
N GLY A 135 -10.33 3.63 4.13
CA GLY A 135 -9.14 4.34 3.65
C GLY A 135 -8.18 3.41 2.90
N LEU A 136 -7.83 2.27 3.49
CA LEU A 136 -6.89 1.33 2.87
C LEU A 136 -7.52 0.51 1.74
N THR A 137 -8.83 0.22 1.81
CA THR A 137 -9.52 -0.37 0.66
C THR A 137 -9.40 0.54 -0.56
N PHE A 138 -9.61 1.83 -0.37
CA PHE A 138 -9.52 2.82 -1.44
C PHE A 138 -8.08 3.05 -1.91
N TYR A 139 -7.15 3.11 -0.97
CA TYR A 139 -5.72 3.21 -1.24
C TYR A 139 -5.25 2.08 -2.14
N HIS A 140 -5.46 0.82 -1.74
CA HIS A 140 -4.96 -0.33 -2.49
C HIS A 140 -5.68 -0.53 -3.81
N ALA A 141 -7.00 -0.32 -3.83
CA ALA A 141 -7.77 -0.43 -5.07
C ALA A 141 -7.25 0.53 -6.16
N VAL A 142 -6.86 1.73 -5.77
CA VAL A 142 -6.45 2.79 -6.71
C VAL A 142 -4.94 2.84 -6.88
N VAL A 143 -4.20 3.10 -5.80
CA VAL A 143 -2.77 3.41 -5.81
C VAL A 143 -1.95 2.15 -6.09
N SER A 144 -2.22 1.06 -5.38
CA SER A 144 -1.42 -0.17 -5.46
C SER A 144 -1.81 -1.08 -6.63
N ILE A 145 -3.02 -0.93 -7.18
CA ILE A 145 -3.56 -1.80 -8.23
C ILE A 145 -3.89 -1.04 -9.53
N THR A 146 -4.86 -0.13 -9.50
CA THR A 146 -5.38 0.48 -10.75
C THR A 146 -4.32 1.35 -11.45
N VAL A 147 -3.62 2.18 -10.70
CA VAL A 147 -2.53 3.04 -11.19
C VAL A 147 -1.42 2.23 -11.88
N PRO A 148 -0.79 1.23 -11.25
CA PRO A 148 0.29 0.46 -11.89
C PRO A 148 -0.21 -0.34 -13.11
N ILE A 149 -1.45 -0.85 -13.11
CA ILE A 149 -2.06 -1.46 -14.29
C ILE A 149 -2.12 -0.45 -15.44
N PHE A 150 -2.71 0.73 -15.21
CA PHE A 150 -2.89 1.75 -16.25
C PHE A 150 -1.58 2.31 -16.78
N LEU A 151 -0.59 2.53 -15.91
CA LEU A 151 0.75 2.95 -16.33
C LEU A 151 1.43 1.88 -17.18
N THR A 152 1.30 0.60 -16.81
CA THR A 152 1.87 -0.50 -17.58
C THR A 152 1.18 -0.64 -18.95
N GLU A 153 -0.14 -0.52 -19.00
CA GLU A 153 -0.88 -0.54 -20.28
C GLU A 153 -0.46 0.62 -21.19
N ALA A 154 -0.30 1.83 -20.65
CA ALA A 154 0.17 3.00 -21.40
C ALA A 154 1.66 2.89 -21.81
N LEU A 155 2.48 2.13 -21.09
CA LEU A 155 3.86 1.81 -21.46
C LEU A 155 3.95 0.83 -22.64
N PHE A 156 2.99 -0.10 -22.71
CA PHE A 156 2.90 -1.18 -23.68
C PHE A 156 1.54 -1.22 -24.40
N PRO A 157 1.13 -0.14 -25.08
CA PRO A 157 -0.24 0.02 -25.59
C PRO A 157 -0.63 -1.05 -26.61
N LEU A 158 0.31 -1.47 -27.46
CA LEU A 158 0.11 -2.55 -28.45
C LEU A 158 -0.19 -3.92 -27.81
N ARG A 159 0.07 -4.09 -26.52
CA ARG A 159 -0.17 -5.34 -25.78
C ARG A 159 -1.29 -5.17 -24.73
N SER A 160 -1.83 -3.98 -24.56
CA SER A 160 -2.78 -3.64 -23.49
C SER A 160 -4.11 -4.41 -23.60
N GLY A 161 -4.57 -4.72 -24.81
CA GLY A 161 -5.80 -5.50 -25.04
C GLY A 161 -5.63 -7.02 -25.05
N GLU A 162 -4.40 -7.54 -24.89
CA GLU A 162 -4.10 -8.97 -25.01
C GLU A 162 -3.84 -9.60 -23.64
N PRO A 163 -4.28 -10.84 -23.34
CA PRO A 163 -3.81 -11.58 -22.17
C PRO A 163 -2.29 -11.75 -22.22
N TRP A 164 -1.58 -11.42 -21.14
CA TRP A 164 -0.12 -11.55 -21.07
C TRP A 164 0.30 -12.92 -20.54
N LEU A 165 -0.54 -13.55 -19.71
CA LEU A 165 -0.23 -14.83 -19.09
C LEU A 165 -0.86 -16.02 -19.83
N ARG A 166 -0.08 -17.09 -19.95
CA ARG A 166 -0.62 -18.42 -20.24
C ARG A 166 -1.24 -19.02 -18.98
N ARG A 167 -2.00 -20.11 -19.11
CA ARG A 167 -2.62 -20.83 -17.97
C ARG A 167 -1.62 -21.15 -16.85
N ARG A 168 -0.38 -21.55 -17.19
CA ARG A 168 0.68 -21.82 -16.20
C ARG A 168 1.08 -20.58 -15.41
N GLY A 169 1.36 -19.46 -16.09
CA GLY A 169 1.70 -18.20 -15.44
C GLY A 169 0.58 -17.69 -14.55
N TRP A 170 -0.68 -17.86 -14.99
CA TRP A 170 -1.84 -17.48 -14.20
C TRP A 170 -1.94 -18.27 -12.89
N LYS A 171 -1.74 -19.59 -12.94
CA LYS A 171 -1.69 -20.46 -11.75
C LYS A 171 -0.52 -20.10 -10.82
N LEU A 172 0.66 -19.82 -11.37
CA LEU A 172 1.83 -19.45 -10.58
C LEU A 172 1.62 -18.12 -9.84
N ALA A 173 1.06 -17.11 -10.50
CA ALA A 173 0.73 -15.84 -9.86
C ALA A 173 -0.31 -16.03 -8.74
N GLY A 174 -1.35 -16.85 -8.98
CA GLY A 174 -2.35 -17.21 -7.97
C GLY A 174 -1.76 -17.94 -6.76
N ALA A 175 -0.87 -18.91 -7.02
CA ALA A 175 -0.19 -19.66 -5.97
C ALA A 175 0.77 -18.77 -5.16
N SER A 176 1.49 -17.87 -5.82
CA SER A 176 2.37 -16.90 -5.15
C SER A 176 1.57 -15.97 -4.23
N LEU A 177 0.48 -15.38 -4.73
CA LEU A 177 -0.41 -14.55 -3.91
C LEU A 177 -0.97 -15.34 -2.72
N GLY A 178 -1.51 -16.53 -2.97
CA GLY A 178 -2.05 -17.39 -1.92
C GLY A 178 -1.02 -17.78 -0.86
N LEU A 179 0.21 -18.09 -1.27
CA LEU A 179 1.30 -18.39 -0.35
C LEU A 179 1.64 -17.20 0.54
N VAL A 180 1.79 -16.00 -0.02
CA VAL A 180 2.09 -14.80 0.77
C VAL A 180 0.94 -14.45 1.72
N VAL A 181 -0.32 -14.60 1.29
CA VAL A 181 -1.49 -14.41 2.15
C VAL A 181 -1.48 -15.37 3.35
N VAL A 182 -1.18 -16.65 3.11
CA VAL A 182 -1.08 -17.65 4.20
C VAL A 182 0.07 -17.32 5.15
N LEU A 183 1.25 -16.98 4.61
CA LEU A 183 2.40 -16.60 5.43
C LEU A 183 2.10 -15.34 6.25
N GLY A 184 1.48 -14.32 5.66
CA GLY A 184 1.10 -13.11 6.37
C GLY A 184 0.07 -13.38 7.46
N PHE A 185 -1.01 -14.09 7.14
CA PHE A 185 -2.04 -14.45 8.11
C PHE A 185 -1.44 -15.17 9.32
N LEU A 186 -0.51 -16.11 9.08
CA LEU A 186 0.13 -16.92 10.12
C LEU A 186 1.23 -16.21 10.89
N PHE A 187 1.97 -15.27 10.30
CA PHE A 187 3.24 -14.78 10.89
C PHE A 187 3.39 -13.26 10.95
N PHE A 188 2.67 -12.47 10.14
CA PHE A 188 2.79 -11.01 10.20
C PHE A 188 2.16 -10.47 11.49
N ASP A 189 2.94 -9.69 12.23
CA ASP A 189 2.50 -8.93 13.39
C ASP A 189 3.48 -7.81 13.73
N ASN A 190 3.04 -6.87 14.55
CA ASN A 190 3.84 -5.79 15.10
C ASN A 190 4.23 -6.09 16.55
N ARG A 191 5.53 -6.20 16.84
CA ARG A 191 6.09 -6.43 18.19
C ARG A 191 6.41 -5.13 18.94
N GLN A 192 6.31 -3.97 18.29
CA GLN A 192 6.62 -2.66 18.86
C GLN A 192 5.44 -2.12 19.69
N PHE A 193 5.73 -1.18 20.60
CA PHE A 193 4.72 -0.44 21.35
C PHE A 193 3.83 0.35 20.40
N HIS A 194 2.54 0.34 20.70
CA HIS A 194 1.51 1.11 20.01
C HIS A 194 0.89 2.15 20.94
N LEU A 195 0.34 3.26 20.40
CA LEU A 195 -0.22 4.37 21.18
C LEU A 195 -1.26 3.93 22.21
N ILE A 196 -2.09 2.95 21.84
CA ILE A 196 -3.15 2.39 22.70
C ILE A 196 -2.59 1.62 23.91
N GLU A 197 -1.31 1.24 23.87
CA GLU A 197 -0.63 0.49 24.93
C GLU A 197 0.04 1.43 25.95
N ILE A 198 0.12 2.73 25.65
CA ILE A 198 0.50 3.78 26.60
C ILE A 198 -0.77 4.21 27.33
N LYS A 199 -1.02 3.57 28.47
CA LYS A 199 -2.22 3.78 29.30
C LYS A 199 -2.21 5.15 29.99
N ASP A 200 -1.06 5.54 30.52
CA ASP A 200 -0.86 6.78 31.24
C ASP A 200 0.43 7.47 30.75
N ALA A 201 0.28 8.30 29.73
CA ALA A 201 1.38 9.04 29.12
C ALA A 201 1.96 10.10 30.07
N VAL A 202 1.11 10.78 30.84
CA VAL A 202 1.53 11.83 31.78
C VAL A 202 2.24 11.22 32.98
N GLY A 203 1.74 10.12 33.55
CA GLY A 203 2.43 9.41 34.62
C GLY A 203 3.76 8.81 34.17
N LEU A 204 3.85 8.29 32.94
CA LEU A 204 5.14 7.86 32.39
C LEU A 204 6.11 9.05 32.26
N ALA A 205 5.64 10.18 31.75
CA ALA A 205 6.43 11.40 31.63
C ALA A 205 6.91 11.89 33.01
N GLN A 206 6.06 11.86 34.03
CA GLN A 206 6.41 12.22 35.41
C GLN A 206 7.50 11.30 35.96
N ARG A 207 7.35 9.98 35.79
CA ARG A 207 8.33 9.01 36.26
C ARG A 207 9.68 9.14 35.55
N LEU A 208 9.68 9.43 34.25
CA LEU A 208 10.91 9.69 33.51
C LEU A 208 11.55 11.02 33.92
N ASN A 209 10.75 12.06 34.18
CA ASN A 209 11.24 13.38 34.59
C ASN A 209 11.73 13.42 36.05
N THR A 210 11.26 12.51 36.90
CA THR A 210 11.74 12.33 38.28
C THR A 210 12.13 10.86 38.49
N PRO A 211 13.30 10.44 37.96
CA PRO A 211 13.72 9.04 37.95
C PRO A 211 13.79 8.42 39.35
N ALA A 212 13.13 7.28 39.54
CA ALA A 212 13.18 6.51 40.79
C ALA A 212 14.27 5.43 40.78
N GLY A 213 14.75 5.03 39.60
CA GLY A 213 15.79 4.01 39.46
C GLY A 213 16.66 4.13 38.20
N PRO A 214 17.65 3.23 38.05
CA PRO A 214 18.62 3.29 36.95
C PRO A 214 18.00 3.13 35.56
N ILE A 215 16.91 2.36 35.43
CA ILE A 215 16.18 2.21 34.16
C ILE A 215 15.52 3.53 33.71
N ASP A 216 14.89 4.26 34.63
CA ASP A 216 14.21 5.52 34.33
C ASP A 216 15.20 6.56 33.79
N GLN A 217 16.36 6.68 34.45
CA GLN A 217 17.45 7.56 34.02
C GLN A 217 18.00 7.18 32.65
N PHE A 218 18.16 5.88 32.40
CA PHE A 218 18.64 5.40 31.11
C PHE A 218 17.67 5.74 29.99
N VAL A 219 16.39 5.41 30.17
CA VAL A 219 15.35 5.64 29.16
C VAL A 219 15.29 7.12 28.79
N LEU A 220 15.18 8.04 29.77
CA LEU A 220 15.10 9.47 29.46
C LEU A 220 16.37 10.00 28.77
N ARG A 221 17.57 9.56 29.19
CA ARG A 221 18.84 9.99 28.57
C ARG A 221 18.96 9.58 27.11
N GLN A 222 18.32 8.48 26.72
CA GLN A 222 18.33 8.07 25.33
C GLN A 222 17.43 8.96 24.48
N PHE A 223 16.36 9.53 25.04
CA PHE A 223 15.40 10.33 24.25
C PHE A 223 16.09 11.51 23.57
N THR A 224 15.63 11.84 22.36
CA THR A 224 16.10 13.05 21.66
C THR A 224 15.79 14.30 22.46
N VAL A 225 16.58 15.37 22.27
CA VAL A 225 16.40 16.66 22.98
C VAL A 225 14.98 17.20 22.80
N LYS A 226 14.43 17.07 21.59
CA LYS A 226 13.04 17.43 21.26
C LYS A 226 12.04 16.65 22.14
N ASN A 227 12.16 15.33 22.19
CA ASN A 227 11.19 14.49 22.91
C ASN A 227 11.35 14.62 24.44
N GLN A 228 12.54 14.90 24.95
CA GLN A 228 12.73 15.28 26.35
C GLN A 228 12.00 16.58 26.71
N ALA A 229 11.93 17.56 25.79
CA ALA A 229 11.19 18.79 26.01
C ALA A 229 9.67 18.52 26.10
N LEU A 230 9.14 17.63 25.26
CA LEU A 230 7.74 17.20 25.33
C LEU A 230 7.40 16.51 26.65
N VAL A 231 8.29 15.64 27.15
CA VAL A 231 8.15 15.04 28.49
C VAL A 231 8.08 16.11 29.58
N ARG A 232 9.00 17.09 29.58
CA ARG A 232 8.99 18.20 30.56
C ARG A 232 7.73 19.05 30.47
N GLN A 233 7.28 19.35 29.25
CA GLN A 233 6.04 20.11 29.01
C GLN A 233 4.80 19.37 29.51
N ALA A 234 4.71 18.06 29.28
CA ALA A 234 3.61 17.25 29.76
C ALA A 234 3.53 17.24 31.29
N VAL A 235 4.69 17.19 31.97
CA VAL A 235 4.75 17.24 33.44
C VAL A 235 4.30 18.60 33.97
N SER A 236 4.73 19.71 33.35
CA SER A 236 4.36 21.05 33.82
C SER A 236 2.90 21.40 33.56
N THR A 237 2.37 20.99 32.41
CA THR A 237 0.98 21.27 32.01
C THR A 237 -0.02 20.23 32.49
N LYS A 238 0.45 19.04 32.89
CA LYS A 238 -0.36 17.85 33.18
C LYS A 238 -1.26 17.43 32.02
N THR A 239 -0.80 17.69 30.79
CA THR A 239 -1.58 17.44 29.56
C THR A 239 -1.08 16.19 28.86
N ASP A 240 -2.02 15.30 28.55
CA ASP A 240 -1.81 14.15 27.67
C ASP A 240 -2.05 14.58 26.21
N SER A 241 -1.00 15.07 25.54
CA SER A 241 -1.08 15.54 24.15
C SER A 241 -0.77 14.42 23.14
N PRO A 242 -1.33 14.49 21.92
CA PRO A 242 -0.93 13.60 20.82
C PRO A 242 0.60 13.57 20.62
N ASP A 243 1.24 14.75 20.58
CA ASP A 243 2.69 14.87 20.42
C ASP A 243 3.49 14.12 21.50
N LEU A 244 3.03 14.16 22.77
CA LEU A 244 3.66 13.40 23.85
C LEU A 244 3.53 11.89 23.61
N ARG A 245 2.33 11.42 23.26
CA ARG A 245 2.07 9.98 23.05
C ARG A 245 2.92 9.44 21.89
N HIS A 246 2.98 10.15 20.77
CA HIS A 246 3.84 9.79 19.63
C HIS A 246 5.33 9.81 20.02
N ALA A 247 5.78 10.84 20.73
CA ALA A 247 7.17 10.92 21.20
C ALA A 247 7.55 9.76 22.13
N LEU A 248 6.67 9.39 23.07
CA LEU A 248 6.89 8.26 23.97
C LEU A 248 6.92 6.94 23.21
N GLN A 249 5.97 6.70 22.30
CA GLN A 249 5.95 5.49 21.47
C GLN A 249 7.25 5.36 20.66
N ASP A 250 7.61 6.40 19.90
CA ASP A 250 8.76 6.38 19.00
C ASP A 250 10.05 6.11 19.77
N GLU A 251 10.24 6.76 20.91
CA GLU A 251 11.44 6.58 21.72
C GLU A 251 11.49 5.21 22.38
N LEU A 252 10.38 4.72 22.95
CA LEU A 252 10.33 3.36 23.49
C LEU A 252 10.66 2.32 22.41
N ASN A 253 10.11 2.47 21.21
CA ASN A 253 10.35 1.59 20.07
C ASN A 253 11.80 1.65 19.57
N ARG A 254 12.43 2.83 19.61
CA ARG A 254 13.85 3.00 19.27
C ARG A 254 14.78 2.29 20.26
N LEU A 255 14.34 2.06 21.49
CA LEU A 255 15.09 1.32 22.50
C LEU A 255 14.99 -0.21 22.35
N LEU A 256 13.88 -0.72 21.81
CA LEU A 256 13.63 -2.16 21.71
C LEU A 256 14.73 -2.97 21.00
N PRO A 257 15.33 -2.54 19.88
CA PRO A 257 16.39 -3.33 19.23
C PRO A 257 17.77 -3.19 19.90
N ARG A 258 17.91 -2.38 20.96
CA ARG A 258 19.21 -2.11 21.58
C ARG A 258 19.63 -3.21 22.56
N ALA A 259 20.86 -3.69 22.42
CA ALA A 259 21.41 -4.72 23.31
C ALA A 259 21.74 -4.21 24.73
N ASP A 260 22.02 -2.90 24.89
CA ASP A 260 22.41 -2.29 26.17
C ASP A 260 21.23 -1.91 27.08
N LEU A 261 19.99 -2.04 26.57
CA LEU A 261 18.79 -1.82 27.37
C LEU A 261 18.67 -2.86 28.48
N GLY A 262 18.78 -4.15 28.15
CA GLY A 262 18.58 -5.30 29.05
C GLY A 262 19.75 -5.60 30.01
N SER A 263 20.45 -4.59 30.53
CA SER A 263 21.51 -4.81 31.54
C SER A 263 20.90 -5.10 32.92
N ALA A 264 21.42 -6.10 33.63
CA ALA A 264 20.90 -6.56 34.92
C ALA A 264 20.82 -5.43 35.96
N ASP A 265 21.85 -4.58 36.05
CA ASP A 265 21.89 -3.46 36.99
C ASP A 265 20.74 -2.46 36.77
N ARG A 266 20.29 -2.30 35.52
CA ARG A 266 19.20 -1.37 35.20
C ARG A 266 17.87 -1.83 35.78
N PHE A 267 17.67 -3.14 35.86
CA PHE A 267 16.42 -3.77 36.31
C PHE A 267 16.51 -4.35 37.72
N ALA A 268 17.57 -4.04 38.48
CA ALA A 268 17.80 -4.59 39.82
C ALA A 268 16.64 -4.33 40.80
N THR A 269 15.95 -3.19 40.67
CA THR A 269 14.80 -2.81 41.50
C THR A 269 13.45 -3.20 40.91
N VAL A 270 13.43 -3.81 39.72
CA VAL A 270 12.19 -4.20 39.02
C VAL A 270 11.84 -5.64 39.35
N ASN A 271 10.59 -5.88 39.74
CA ASN A 271 10.11 -7.24 39.99
C ASN A 271 9.91 -8.01 38.67
N LEU A 272 10.94 -8.75 38.26
CA LEU A 272 10.93 -9.56 37.04
C LEU A 272 10.56 -11.03 37.31
N PRO A 273 9.75 -11.67 36.46
CA PRO A 273 9.58 -13.13 36.44
C PRO A 273 10.91 -13.87 36.22
N GLU A 274 11.03 -15.09 36.74
CA GLU A 274 12.23 -15.92 36.65
C GLU A 274 12.73 -16.10 35.20
N LYS A 275 11.80 -16.31 34.26
CA LYS A 275 12.10 -16.39 32.82
C LYS A 275 12.84 -15.15 32.30
N LEU A 276 12.38 -13.94 32.64
CA LEU A 276 13.02 -12.70 32.19
C LEU A 276 14.37 -12.49 32.89
N ARG A 277 14.48 -12.86 34.18
CA ARG A 277 15.76 -12.79 34.90
C ARG A 277 16.81 -13.69 34.27
N GLY A 278 16.45 -14.93 33.90
CA GLY A 278 17.37 -15.84 33.21
C GLY A 278 17.83 -15.31 31.85
N GLN A 279 16.96 -14.61 31.13
CA GLN A 279 17.28 -13.99 29.84
C GLN A 279 18.18 -12.75 29.97
N LEU A 280 18.26 -12.07 31.11
CA LEU A 280 19.21 -10.97 31.32
C LEU A 280 20.67 -11.44 31.25
N ALA A 281 20.95 -12.67 31.70
CA ALA A 281 22.29 -13.25 31.62
C ALA A 281 22.69 -13.63 30.18
N HIS A 282 21.71 -14.03 29.36
CA HIS A 282 21.92 -14.40 27.96
C HIS A 282 20.85 -13.75 27.08
N PRO A 283 20.99 -12.46 26.75
CA PRO A 283 19.98 -11.72 26.01
C PRO A 283 19.73 -12.36 24.63
N PRO A 284 18.46 -12.51 24.22
CA PRO A 284 18.14 -12.99 22.89
C PRO A 284 18.60 -12.01 21.80
N ARG A 285 18.60 -12.46 20.55
CA ARG A 285 19.00 -11.65 19.38
C ARG A 285 17.86 -11.48 18.38
N GLY A 286 17.99 -10.49 17.50
CA GLY A 286 17.02 -10.21 16.44
C GLY A 286 15.63 -9.91 17.00
N ASP A 287 14.58 -10.42 16.37
CA ASP A 287 13.19 -10.18 16.79
C ASP A 287 12.89 -10.58 18.24
N LYS A 288 13.57 -11.62 18.75
CA LYS A 288 13.43 -12.05 20.15
C LYS A 288 14.01 -11.04 21.14
N LEU A 289 15.00 -10.24 20.73
CA LEU A 289 15.52 -9.13 21.54
C LEU A 289 14.46 -8.05 21.71
N VAL A 290 13.75 -7.70 20.64
CA VAL A 290 12.67 -6.70 20.65
C VAL A 290 11.56 -7.15 21.61
N GLU A 291 11.11 -8.41 21.49
CA GLU A 291 10.10 -8.99 22.38
C GLU A 291 10.55 -8.99 23.84
N PHE A 292 11.80 -9.39 24.11
CA PHE A 292 12.37 -9.40 25.45
C PHE A 292 12.46 -8.00 26.07
N ASN A 293 13.04 -7.05 25.34
CA ASN A 293 13.21 -5.67 25.79
C ASN A 293 11.86 -4.97 26.03
N ARG A 294 10.87 -5.29 25.20
CA ARG A 294 9.50 -4.83 25.42
C ARG A 294 8.95 -5.35 26.74
N ALA A 295 9.06 -6.66 26.98
CA ALA A 295 8.59 -7.29 28.21
C ALA A 295 9.29 -6.71 29.45
N LEU A 296 10.58 -6.36 29.36
CA LEU A 296 11.31 -5.66 30.42
C LEU A 296 10.71 -4.28 30.71
N LEU A 297 10.44 -3.47 29.68
CA LEU A 297 9.86 -2.13 29.83
C LEU A 297 8.43 -2.18 30.38
N GLU A 298 7.60 -3.14 29.93
CA GLU A 298 6.26 -3.37 30.48
C GLU A 298 6.31 -3.67 31.99
N ARG A 299 7.34 -4.39 32.46
CA ARG A 299 7.53 -4.68 33.90
C ARG A 299 8.14 -3.53 34.67
N ALA A 300 8.97 -2.70 34.02
CA ALA A 300 9.48 -1.49 34.65
C ALA A 300 8.35 -0.47 34.86
N TYR A 301 7.41 -0.35 33.93
CA TYR A 301 6.35 0.67 33.94
C TYR A 301 4.93 0.06 33.91
N PRO A 302 4.54 -0.76 34.90
CA PRO A 302 3.28 -1.52 34.84
C PRO A 302 2.04 -0.63 34.90
N GLU A 303 2.09 0.52 35.57
CA GLU A 303 0.97 1.47 35.63
C GLU A 303 0.77 2.19 34.29
N SER A 304 1.86 2.54 33.61
CA SER A 304 1.82 3.35 32.39
C SER A 304 1.77 2.55 31.09
N LEU A 305 2.29 1.32 31.06
CA LEU A 305 2.38 0.49 29.87
C LEU A 305 1.52 -0.77 29.99
N ALA A 306 0.78 -1.10 28.93
CA ALA A 306 -0.02 -2.32 28.86
C ALA A 306 0.86 -3.53 28.53
N THR A 307 0.60 -4.66 29.18
CA THR A 307 1.26 -5.94 28.86
C THR A 307 0.60 -6.57 27.63
N ARG A 308 1.35 -6.78 26.56
CA ARG A 308 0.83 -7.49 25.37
C ARG A 308 1.33 -8.93 25.34
N GLN A 309 0.42 -9.88 25.38
CA GLN A 309 0.76 -11.32 25.50
C GLN A 309 0.48 -12.16 24.24
N SER A 310 -0.13 -11.62 23.19
CA SER A 310 -0.52 -12.41 22.02
C SER A 310 0.16 -11.93 20.75
N TYR A 311 1.11 -12.75 20.28
CA TYR A 311 1.79 -12.63 19.00
C TYR A 311 1.77 -14.00 18.29
N PRO A 312 1.38 -14.10 17.02
CA PRO A 312 0.79 -13.06 16.19
C PRO A 312 -0.67 -12.78 16.56
N TYR A 313 -1.16 -11.56 16.32
CA TYR A 313 -2.59 -11.22 16.42
C TYR A 313 -3.43 -12.14 15.52
N ARG A 314 -4.52 -12.68 16.08
CA ARG A 314 -5.49 -13.55 15.39
C ARG A 314 -6.88 -12.91 15.45
N PRO A 315 -7.47 -12.51 14.32
CA PRO A 315 -8.85 -12.03 14.30
C PRO A 315 -9.81 -13.15 14.66
N ALA A 316 -11.00 -12.78 15.12
CA ALA A 316 -12.09 -13.74 15.33
C ALA A 316 -12.50 -14.39 14.00
N TRP A 317 -12.88 -15.67 14.03
CA TRP A 317 -13.17 -16.45 12.81
C TRP A 317 -14.26 -15.82 11.92
N TRP A 318 -15.24 -15.14 12.52
CA TRP A 318 -16.33 -14.48 11.81
C TRP A 318 -15.87 -13.21 11.07
N LEU A 319 -14.83 -12.53 11.54
CA LEU A 319 -14.20 -11.41 10.82
C LEU A 319 -13.49 -11.93 9.56
N THR A 320 -12.77 -13.05 9.69
CA THR A 320 -12.14 -13.73 8.56
C THR A 320 -13.18 -14.22 7.55
N LEU A 321 -14.29 -14.80 8.02
CA LEU A 321 -15.41 -15.17 7.16
C LEU A 321 -16.01 -13.95 6.46
N GLY A 322 -16.17 -12.83 7.18
CA GLY A 322 -16.62 -11.55 6.61
C GLY A 322 -15.73 -11.05 5.47
N CYS A 323 -14.41 -11.18 5.60
CA CYS A 323 -13.47 -10.90 4.50
C CYS A 323 -13.74 -11.79 3.28
N VAL A 324 -13.86 -13.11 3.48
CA VAL A 324 -14.09 -14.08 2.39
C VAL A 324 -15.40 -13.78 1.65
N VAL A 325 -16.48 -13.52 2.40
CA VAL A 325 -17.79 -13.16 1.82
C VAL A 325 -17.70 -11.85 1.04
N SER A 326 -17.03 -10.84 1.60
CA SER A 326 -16.87 -9.52 0.94
C SER A 326 -16.06 -9.62 -0.34
N ILE A 327 -14.96 -10.39 -0.33
CA ILE A 327 -14.16 -10.69 -1.53
C ILE A 327 -15.03 -11.35 -2.60
N GLY A 328 -15.81 -12.38 -2.22
CA GLY A 328 -16.73 -13.06 -3.13
C GLY A 328 -17.78 -12.13 -3.73
N ALA A 329 -18.39 -11.27 -2.92
CA ALA A 329 -19.37 -10.28 -3.37
C ALA A 329 -18.75 -9.28 -4.37
N LEU A 330 -17.57 -8.74 -4.07
CA LEU A 330 -16.85 -7.82 -4.95
C LEU A 330 -16.45 -8.49 -6.27
N LEU A 331 -16.02 -9.75 -6.25
CA LEU A 331 -15.74 -10.53 -7.46
C LEU A 331 -16.99 -10.68 -8.34
N VAL A 332 -18.14 -11.03 -7.75
CA VAL A 332 -19.41 -11.15 -8.49
C VAL A 332 -19.82 -9.81 -9.10
N LEU A 333 -19.70 -8.71 -8.35
CA LEU A 333 -20.00 -7.36 -8.85
C LEU A 333 -19.04 -6.96 -9.98
N ALA A 334 -17.75 -7.25 -9.83
CA ALA A 334 -16.75 -6.98 -10.86
C ALA A 334 -17.08 -7.73 -12.16
N LEU A 335 -17.44 -9.02 -12.09
CA LEU A 335 -17.81 -9.82 -13.27
C LEU A 335 -19.08 -9.31 -13.98
N ARG A 336 -19.93 -8.53 -13.29
CA ARG A 336 -21.10 -7.85 -13.87
C ARG A 336 -20.75 -6.51 -14.53
N SER A 337 -19.65 -5.88 -14.14
CA SER A 337 -19.16 -4.61 -14.72
C SER A 337 -18.39 -4.77 -16.03
N ARG A 338 -19.01 -5.45 -17.00
CA ARG A 338 -18.43 -5.62 -18.34
C ARG A 338 -18.43 -4.31 -19.11
N THR A 339 -17.46 -4.13 -20.00
CA THR A 339 -17.48 -3.06 -21.00
C THR A 339 -18.74 -3.23 -21.85
N ARG A 340 -19.59 -2.20 -21.86
CA ARG A 340 -20.74 -2.11 -22.76
C ARG A 340 -20.42 -1.07 -23.84
N PRO A 341 -20.76 -1.32 -25.12
CA PRO A 341 -20.69 -0.27 -26.12
C PRO A 341 -21.62 0.86 -25.70
N SER A 342 -21.05 2.04 -25.44
CA SER A 342 -21.78 3.23 -25.03
C SER A 342 -22.34 3.91 -26.27
N LEU A 343 -23.66 4.05 -26.36
CA LEU A 343 -24.34 4.89 -27.38
C LEU A 343 -23.93 6.39 -27.28
N TRP A 344 -23.38 6.80 -26.14
CA TRP A 344 -22.95 8.17 -25.85
C TRP A 344 -21.47 8.44 -26.18
N ALA A 345 -20.87 7.64 -27.08
CA ALA A 345 -19.45 7.73 -27.43
C ALA A 345 -19.01 9.07 -28.09
N MET A 346 -19.89 10.06 -28.22
CA MET A 346 -19.66 11.26 -29.03
C MET A 346 -19.45 12.58 -28.27
N THR A 347 -19.36 12.61 -26.94
CA THR A 347 -19.12 13.88 -26.22
C THR A 347 -17.74 13.97 -25.55
N SER A 348 -16.93 14.84 -26.16
CA SER A 348 -15.55 15.24 -25.85
C SER A 348 -15.31 15.80 -24.43
N THR A 349 -15.29 15.01 -23.35
CA THR A 349 -15.37 15.64 -22.00
C THR A 349 -14.46 15.10 -20.89
N LEU A 350 -13.27 14.60 -21.20
CA LEU A 350 -12.13 14.75 -20.28
C LEU A 350 -10.93 15.26 -21.07
N ARG A 351 -10.90 16.55 -21.41
CA ARG A 351 -9.75 17.18 -22.08
C ARG A 351 -8.46 17.02 -21.27
N ARG A 352 -8.55 16.80 -19.94
CA ARG A 352 -7.41 16.72 -19.00
C ARG A 352 -7.58 15.59 -17.97
N PRO A 353 -7.40 14.31 -18.35
CA PRO A 353 -7.53 13.17 -17.42
C PRO A 353 -6.59 13.24 -16.20
N TRP A 354 -5.41 13.84 -16.37
CA TRP A 354 -4.47 14.07 -15.27
C TRP A 354 -5.04 14.97 -14.16
N LEU A 355 -5.92 15.91 -14.49
CA LEU A 355 -6.50 16.84 -13.51
C LEU A 355 -7.49 16.12 -12.58
N THR A 356 -8.25 15.16 -13.10
CA THR A 356 -9.12 14.33 -12.25
C THR A 356 -8.32 13.34 -11.40
N GLY A 357 -7.15 12.90 -11.87
CA GLY A 357 -6.19 12.15 -11.04
C GLY A 357 -5.64 13.00 -9.89
N LEU A 358 -5.27 14.26 -10.15
CA LEU A 358 -4.84 15.19 -9.10
C LEU A 358 -5.95 15.47 -8.08
N ALA A 359 -7.17 15.72 -8.55
CA ALA A 359 -8.32 15.96 -7.69
C ALA A 359 -8.64 14.75 -6.80
N PHE A 360 -8.47 13.53 -7.33
CA PHE A 360 -8.57 12.31 -6.53
C PHE A 360 -7.56 12.33 -5.38
N THR A 361 -6.27 12.61 -5.66
CA THR A 361 -5.24 12.62 -4.61
C THR A 361 -5.54 13.67 -3.54
N ALA A 362 -6.01 14.86 -3.93
CA ALA A 362 -6.43 15.89 -2.97
C ALA A 362 -7.59 15.40 -2.08
N GLY A 363 -8.63 14.79 -2.67
CA GLY A 363 -9.76 14.23 -1.91
C GLY A 363 -9.34 13.07 -1.00
N PHE A 364 -8.46 12.19 -1.47
CA PHE A 364 -7.89 11.09 -0.71
C PHE A 364 -7.09 11.59 0.50
N VAL A 365 -6.22 12.58 0.32
CA VAL A 365 -5.43 13.18 1.41
C VAL A 365 -6.34 13.89 2.42
N LEU A 366 -7.35 14.61 1.95
CA LEU A 366 -8.30 15.30 2.82
C LEU A 366 -9.05 14.33 3.73
N VAL A 367 -9.64 13.27 3.15
CA VAL A 367 -10.47 12.31 3.90
C VAL A 367 -9.61 11.32 4.69
N GLY A 368 -8.50 10.86 4.11
CA GLY A 368 -7.65 9.81 4.68
C GLY A 368 -6.60 10.27 5.69
N PHE A 369 -6.18 11.54 5.64
CA PHE A 369 -5.09 12.04 6.50
C PHE A 369 -5.48 13.30 7.26
N VAL A 370 -5.91 14.35 6.56
CA VAL A 370 -6.22 15.65 7.19
C VAL A 370 -7.36 15.49 8.19
N LEU A 371 -8.46 14.84 7.79
CA LEU A 371 -9.63 14.70 8.64
C LEU A 371 -9.36 13.87 9.91
N PRO A 372 -8.73 12.68 9.85
CA PRO A 372 -8.28 11.98 11.06
C PRO A 372 -7.34 12.79 11.95
N SER A 373 -6.39 13.54 11.35
CA SER A 373 -5.46 14.39 12.11
C SER A 373 -6.18 15.51 12.85
N LEU A 374 -7.18 16.15 12.23
CA LEU A 374 -8.02 17.15 12.92
C LEU A 374 -8.79 16.52 14.09
N VAL A 375 -9.28 15.29 13.93
CA VAL A 375 -9.98 14.57 15.01
C VAL A 375 -9.05 14.26 16.18
N GLU A 376 -7.83 13.82 15.91
CA GLU A 376 -6.79 13.61 16.92
C GLU A 376 -6.49 14.89 17.70
N HIS A 377 -6.58 16.06 17.05
CA HIS A 377 -6.36 17.38 17.64
C HIS A 377 -7.64 18.05 18.19
N GLY A 378 -8.72 17.28 18.36
CA GLY A 378 -9.92 17.73 19.09
C GLY A 378 -11.16 18.04 18.25
N LEU A 379 -11.11 17.88 16.92
CA LEU A 379 -12.32 17.96 16.09
C LEU A 379 -13.27 16.81 16.44
N LYS A 380 -14.48 17.15 16.89
CA LYS A 380 -15.52 16.14 17.16
C LYS A 380 -16.21 15.73 15.87
N LEU A 381 -15.68 14.70 15.21
CA LEU A 381 -16.29 14.09 14.03
C LEU A 381 -16.68 12.64 14.32
N PRO A 382 -17.95 12.25 14.12
CA PRO A 382 -18.33 10.84 14.20
C PRO A 382 -17.66 10.01 13.10
N ALA A 383 -17.11 8.86 13.45
CA ALA A 383 -16.44 7.96 12.50
C ALA A 383 -17.32 7.56 11.30
N VAL A 384 -18.64 7.44 11.51
CA VAL A 384 -19.60 7.14 10.43
C VAL A 384 -19.61 8.23 9.36
N VAL A 385 -19.42 9.50 9.74
CA VAL A 385 -19.35 10.62 8.80
C VAL A 385 -18.06 10.53 8.00
N ALA A 386 -16.92 10.29 8.66
CA ALA A 386 -15.65 10.07 7.99
C ALA A 386 -15.72 8.89 6.99
N CYS A 387 -16.38 7.79 7.37
CA CYS A 387 -16.60 6.65 6.48
C CYS A 387 -17.51 7.01 5.30
N ALA A 388 -18.60 7.76 5.54
CA ALA A 388 -19.57 8.13 4.52
C ALA A 388 -18.96 9.00 3.41
N LEU A 389 -17.90 9.77 3.69
CA LEU A 389 -17.20 10.59 2.68
C LEU A 389 -16.51 9.75 1.60
N TRP A 390 -16.16 8.48 1.88
CA TRP A 390 -15.56 7.59 0.88
C TRP A 390 -16.56 7.14 -0.20
N CYS A 391 -17.84 7.03 0.13
CA CYS A 391 -18.89 6.59 -0.80
C CYS A 391 -19.04 7.49 -2.04
N PRO A 392 -19.28 8.81 -1.92
CA PRO A 392 -19.41 9.69 -3.08
C PRO A 392 -18.09 9.77 -3.87
N LEU A 393 -16.94 9.75 -3.19
CA LEU A 393 -15.62 9.73 -3.84
C LEU A 393 -15.45 8.48 -4.71
N SER A 394 -15.87 7.32 -4.20
CA SER A 394 -15.82 6.03 -4.92
C SER A 394 -16.73 6.01 -6.14
N VAL A 395 -17.98 6.47 -5.99
CA VAL A 395 -18.94 6.51 -7.10
C VAL A 395 -18.50 7.50 -8.17
N LEU A 396 -18.02 8.68 -7.78
CA LEU A 396 -17.50 9.69 -8.71
C LEU A 396 -16.29 9.14 -9.47
N LEU A 397 -15.34 8.53 -8.77
CA LEU A 397 -14.17 7.90 -9.37
C LEU A 397 -14.55 6.85 -10.41
N ALA A 398 -15.41 5.89 -10.02
CA ALA A 398 -15.83 4.81 -10.92
C ALA A 398 -16.50 5.37 -12.17
N ARG A 399 -17.39 6.36 -12.03
CA ARG A 399 -18.05 7.02 -13.17
C ARG A 399 -17.06 7.74 -14.09
N LEU A 400 -16.09 8.47 -13.53
CA LEU A 400 -15.07 9.18 -14.31
C LEU A 400 -14.19 8.21 -15.12
N LEU A 401 -13.76 7.11 -14.49
CA LEU A 401 -12.95 6.10 -15.18
C LEU A 401 -13.76 5.33 -16.23
N MET A 402 -15.00 4.95 -15.93
CA MET A 402 -15.87 4.31 -16.92
C MET A 402 -16.13 5.21 -18.14
N ARG A 403 -16.24 6.53 -17.96
CA ARG A 403 -16.31 7.47 -19.08
C ARG A 403 -15.02 7.49 -19.90
N THR A 404 -13.87 7.32 -19.23
CA THR A 404 -12.57 7.24 -19.90
C THR A 404 -12.45 6.01 -20.77
N ASP A 405 -13.09 4.90 -20.39
CA ASP A 405 -13.08 3.63 -21.12
C ASP A 405 -13.79 3.70 -22.48
N SER A 406 -14.77 4.60 -22.63
CA SER A 406 -15.51 4.77 -23.87
C SER A 406 -14.69 5.45 -24.98
N ALA A 407 -13.52 5.99 -24.66
CA ALA A 407 -12.69 6.69 -25.63
C ALA A 407 -11.83 5.72 -26.47
N SER A 408 -11.63 6.03 -27.75
CA SER A 408 -10.76 5.23 -28.63
C SER A 408 -9.29 5.21 -28.15
N ASP A 409 -8.85 6.29 -27.51
CA ASP A 409 -7.54 6.47 -26.88
C ASP A 409 -7.55 6.19 -25.35
N HIS A 410 -8.49 5.39 -24.85
CA HIS A 410 -8.67 5.14 -23.41
C HIS A 410 -7.41 4.69 -22.68
N VAL A 411 -6.55 3.86 -23.29
CA VAL A 411 -5.27 3.42 -22.71
C VAL A 411 -4.39 4.63 -22.32
N TRP A 412 -4.35 5.63 -23.19
CA TRP A 412 -3.58 6.85 -22.95
C TRP A 412 -4.20 7.72 -21.87
N ARG A 413 -5.52 7.89 -21.90
CA ARG A 413 -6.24 8.70 -20.90
C ARG A 413 -6.14 8.10 -19.51
N ARG A 414 -6.25 6.77 -19.39
CA ARG A 414 -6.03 6.02 -18.15
C ARG A 414 -4.61 6.23 -17.62
N GLY A 415 -3.60 6.16 -18.50
CA GLY A 415 -2.21 6.46 -18.14
C GLY A 415 -1.99 7.89 -17.65
N LEU A 416 -2.55 8.89 -18.32
CA LEU A 416 -2.49 10.30 -17.89
C LEU A 416 -3.21 10.54 -16.56
N TRP A 417 -4.34 9.88 -16.35
CA TRP A 417 -5.04 9.92 -15.07
C TRP A 417 -4.21 9.32 -13.95
N ALA A 418 -3.57 8.16 -14.20
CA ALA A 418 -2.69 7.52 -13.24
C ALA A 418 -1.46 8.38 -12.91
N LEU A 419 -0.86 9.06 -13.90
CA LEU A 419 0.18 10.06 -13.67
C LEU A 419 -0.30 11.22 -12.78
N GLY A 420 -1.52 11.71 -13.03
CA GLY A 420 -2.15 12.72 -12.19
C GLY A 420 -2.25 12.28 -10.73
N ILE A 421 -2.53 11.01 -10.47
CA ILE A 421 -2.56 10.48 -9.09
C ILE A 421 -1.20 10.49 -8.45
N ILE A 422 -0.15 9.96 -9.11
CA ILE A 422 1.16 9.76 -8.47
C ILE A 422 2.01 11.03 -8.40
N SER A 423 1.74 12.04 -9.23
CA SER A 423 2.55 13.26 -9.29
C SER A 423 2.64 14.00 -7.94
N PRO A 424 1.54 14.20 -7.18
CA PRO A 424 1.62 14.79 -5.84
C PRO A 424 2.39 13.94 -4.85
N TRP A 425 2.37 12.61 -4.97
CA TRP A 425 3.12 11.71 -4.07
C TRP A 425 4.61 11.83 -4.30
N VAL A 426 5.03 11.94 -5.57
CA VAL A 426 6.42 12.21 -5.94
C VAL A 426 6.85 13.56 -5.36
N LEU A 427 6.06 14.61 -5.54
CA LEU A 427 6.35 15.93 -4.99
C LEU A 427 6.43 15.91 -3.46
N PHE A 428 5.48 15.24 -2.81
CA PHE A 428 5.45 15.07 -1.36
C PHE A 428 6.69 14.32 -0.87
N ALA A 429 7.11 13.24 -1.53
CA ALA A 429 8.32 12.50 -1.17
C ALA A 429 9.60 13.36 -1.32
N VAL A 430 9.67 14.28 -2.29
CA VAL A 430 10.77 15.27 -2.38
C VAL A 430 10.76 16.19 -1.16
N ILE A 431 9.61 16.82 -0.87
CA ILE A 431 9.47 17.77 0.23
C ILE A 431 9.78 17.11 1.57
N LEU A 432 9.24 15.91 1.78
CA LEU A 432 9.41 15.17 3.01
C LEU A 432 10.84 14.67 3.19
N GLY A 433 11.51 14.23 2.13
CA GLY A 433 12.93 13.88 2.18
C GLY A 433 13.83 15.05 2.60
N VAL A 434 13.56 16.26 2.10
CA VAL A 434 14.27 17.49 2.53
C VAL A 434 13.93 17.84 3.99
N SER A 435 12.67 17.71 4.37
CA SER A 435 12.20 18.08 5.71
C SER A 435 12.72 17.13 6.80
N VAL A 436 12.83 15.83 6.48
CA VAL A 436 13.30 14.79 7.38
C VAL A 436 14.82 14.87 7.59
N GLN A 437 15.60 15.28 6.59
CA GLN A 437 17.03 15.58 6.77
C GLN A 437 17.26 16.70 7.79
N MET A 438 16.31 17.62 7.95
CA MET A 438 16.38 18.68 8.96
C MET A 438 15.95 18.22 10.37
N ILE A 439 15.14 17.15 10.49
CA ILE A 439 14.48 16.74 11.76
C ILE A 439 14.99 15.38 12.29
N GLY A 440 15.73 14.60 11.49
CA GLY A 440 16.39 13.36 11.92
C GLY A 440 15.48 12.12 11.99
N ALA A 441 14.31 12.14 11.37
CA ALA A 441 13.40 10.98 11.35
C ALA A 441 13.95 9.85 10.44
N LYS A 442 14.13 8.64 10.98
CA LYS A 442 14.72 7.52 10.21
C LYS A 442 13.76 6.90 9.20
N SER A 443 12.45 6.98 9.43
CA SER A 443 11.41 6.27 8.67
C SER A 443 11.23 6.75 7.23
N PHE A 444 11.87 7.84 6.81
CA PHE A 444 11.79 8.35 5.44
C PHE A 444 13.17 8.59 4.80
N SER A 445 14.21 7.98 5.38
CA SER A 445 15.55 8.04 4.82
C SER A 445 15.57 7.47 3.40
N GLY A 446 16.13 8.22 2.44
CA GLY A 446 16.22 7.80 1.04
C GLY A 446 15.01 8.14 0.17
N MET A 447 13.93 8.71 0.72
CA MET A 447 12.74 9.07 -0.06
C MET A 447 12.98 10.14 -1.12
N THR A 448 13.97 11.03 -0.93
CA THR A 448 14.40 11.98 -1.96
C THR A 448 14.89 11.26 -3.23
N LEU A 449 15.67 10.18 -3.08
CA LEU A 449 16.18 9.39 -4.21
C LEU A 449 15.04 8.65 -4.91
N VAL A 450 14.10 8.09 -4.16
CA VAL A 450 12.89 7.47 -4.70
C VAL A 450 12.11 8.48 -5.54
N ALA A 451 11.87 9.67 -4.99
CA ALA A 451 11.12 10.71 -5.67
C ALA A 451 11.80 11.17 -6.96
N LEU A 452 13.12 11.36 -6.95
CA LEU A 452 13.89 11.68 -8.17
C LEU A 452 13.79 10.56 -9.21
N GLY A 453 13.88 9.29 -8.79
CA GLY A 453 13.72 8.13 -9.67
C GLY A 453 12.35 8.09 -10.35
N PHE A 454 11.27 8.29 -9.58
CA PHE A 454 9.92 8.36 -10.13
C PHE A 454 9.72 9.60 -11.02
N ALA A 455 10.27 10.77 -10.66
CA ALA A 455 10.20 11.97 -11.48
C ALA A 455 10.88 11.77 -12.84
N LEU A 456 12.07 11.17 -12.86
CA LEU A 456 12.78 10.81 -14.10
C LEU A 456 11.98 9.78 -14.92
N ALA A 457 11.35 8.81 -14.28
CA ALA A 457 10.48 7.84 -14.97
C ALA A 457 9.26 8.52 -15.61
N ILE A 458 8.61 9.46 -14.90
CA ILE A 458 7.49 10.26 -15.43
C ILE A 458 7.95 11.12 -16.61
N LEU A 459 9.13 11.76 -16.52
CA LEU A 459 9.68 12.55 -17.62
C LEU A 459 10.02 11.67 -18.83
N GLY A 460 10.64 10.51 -18.60
CA GLY A 460 10.93 9.53 -19.65
C GLY A 460 9.67 9.01 -20.33
N LEU A 461 8.60 8.77 -19.56
CA LEU A 461 7.27 8.45 -20.08
C LEU A 461 6.72 9.57 -20.95
N ALA A 462 6.75 10.82 -20.48
CA ALA A 462 6.30 11.98 -21.23
C ALA A 462 7.04 12.10 -22.57
N ILE A 463 8.38 12.02 -22.58
CA ILE A 463 9.20 12.08 -23.79
C ILE A 463 8.85 10.94 -24.76
N LYS A 464 8.74 9.71 -24.26
CA LYS A 464 8.40 8.53 -25.06
C LYS A 464 7.01 8.67 -25.68
N TRP A 465 6.05 9.24 -24.95
CA TRP A 465 4.69 9.45 -25.45
C TRP A 465 4.62 10.57 -26.49
N THR A 466 5.28 11.71 -26.27
CA THR A 466 5.36 12.78 -27.29
C THR A 466 5.95 12.26 -28.61
N ARG A 467 7.02 11.46 -28.55
CA ARG A 467 7.64 10.88 -29.75
C ARG A 467 6.75 9.87 -30.48
N ARG A 468 5.88 9.14 -29.77
CA ARG A 468 4.94 8.17 -30.37
C ARG A 468 3.64 8.78 -30.89
N LEU A 469 3.26 9.95 -30.39
CA LEU A 469 2.08 10.69 -30.84
C LEU A 469 2.37 11.60 -32.04
N ASN A 470 3.59 12.11 -32.19
CA ASN A 470 3.97 12.97 -33.33
C ASN A 470 3.75 12.37 -34.73
N PRO A 471 3.93 11.06 -35.00
CA PRO A 471 3.62 10.49 -36.31
C PRO A 471 2.12 10.41 -36.62
N VAL A 472 1.24 10.46 -35.62
CA VAL A 472 -0.22 10.34 -35.81
C VAL A 472 -0.87 11.70 -36.09
N VAL A 473 -0.22 12.81 -35.68
CA VAL A 473 -0.68 14.18 -35.93
C VAL A 473 -0.08 14.77 -37.21
N ALA A 474 1.03 14.21 -37.72
CA ALA A 474 1.73 14.70 -38.91
C ALA A 474 1.19 14.16 -40.25
N SER A 475 0.08 13.41 -40.27
CA SER A 475 -0.60 13.00 -41.51
C SER A 475 -2.04 13.52 -41.56
N PRO A 476 -2.26 14.83 -41.78
CA PRO A 476 -3.50 15.29 -42.36
C PRO A 476 -3.47 14.97 -43.86
N GLY A 477 -4.05 13.83 -44.25
CA GLY A 477 -4.35 13.51 -45.64
C GLY A 477 -3.62 12.30 -46.20
N LEU A 478 -4.38 11.22 -46.37
CA LEU A 478 -4.56 10.55 -47.66
C LEU A 478 -6.04 10.20 -47.81
#